data_AF-A0A6L7JLU5-F1
#
_entry.id   AF-A0A6L7JLU5-F1
#
_cell.length_a   1.000
_cell.length_b   1.000
_cell.length_c   1.000
_cell.angle_alpha   90.00
_cell.angle_beta   90.00
_cell.angle_gamma   90.00
#
_symmetry.space_group_name_H-M   'P 1'
#
loop_
_entity.id
_entity.type
_entity.pdbx_description
1 polymer ?
#
loop_
_entity_poly.entity_id
_entity_poly.type
_entity_poly.pdbx_seq_one_letter_code
_entity_poly.pdbx_strand_id
1 'polypeptide(L)'
;MSEPIREEKRLALLERLTESIGREEAKTLMESLPPVQWTQLATKEDLRTLEERLRTDFNGQFAQLNAKIDGGFAKIDSRFAKIDSEFTKVDGKFEIHRAEITLQLAKQTRAMVITFIGFALSVWIPVLLIGLS
;
A
#
# COMPACT_ATOMS: atom_id res chain seq x y z
N MET A 1 -25.17 -31.82 37.52
CA MET A 1 -24.33 -32.97 37.92
C MET A 1 -22.90 -32.64 37.51
N SER A 2 -22.20 -31.87 38.34
CA SER A 2 -20.89 -31.26 38.10
C SER A 2 -20.44 -30.71 39.46
N GLU A 3 -19.26 -30.98 40.04
CA GLU A 3 -17.98 -31.39 39.49
C GLU A 3 -17.02 -31.61 40.72
N PRO A 4 -16.60 -32.86 41.06
CA PRO A 4 -15.74 -33.16 42.23
C PRO A 4 -14.34 -32.51 42.17
N ILE A 5 -13.93 -32.05 40.98
CA ILE A 5 -12.61 -31.47 40.70
C ILE A 5 -12.40 -30.10 41.39
N ARG A 6 -13.48 -29.39 41.76
CA ARG A 6 -13.39 -28.11 42.50
C ARG A 6 -12.95 -28.30 43.95
N GLU A 7 -13.44 -29.35 44.60
CA GLU A 7 -13.08 -29.70 45.98
C GLU A 7 -11.64 -30.22 46.03
N GLU A 8 -11.25 -31.06 45.06
CA GLU A 8 -9.88 -31.61 44.97
C GLU A 8 -8.81 -30.53 44.79
N LYS A 9 -9.05 -29.55 43.92
CA LYS A 9 -8.10 -28.43 43.72
C LYS A 9 -8.02 -27.50 44.93
N ARG A 10 -9.13 -27.33 45.65
CA ARG A 10 -9.18 -26.58 46.92
C ARG A 10 -8.39 -27.28 48.02
N LEU A 11 -8.52 -28.61 48.12
CA LEU A 11 -7.81 -29.43 49.10
C LEU A 11 -6.30 -29.47 48.81
N ALA A 12 -5.89 -29.61 47.55
CA ALA A 12 -4.48 -29.61 47.17
C ALA A 12 -3.79 -28.23 47.39
N LEU A 13 -4.53 -27.13 47.17
CA LEU A 13 -4.03 -25.78 47.45
C LEU A 13 -3.88 -25.54 48.96
N LEU A 14 -4.85 -26.00 49.75
CA LEU A 14 -4.80 -25.97 51.21
C LEU A 14 -3.63 -26.77 51.77
N GLU A 15 -3.39 -27.97 51.21
CA GLU A 15 -2.28 -28.83 51.61
C GLU A 15 -0.92 -28.14 51.36
N ARG A 16 -0.73 -27.55 50.17
CA ARG A 16 0.51 -26.82 49.84
C ARG A 16 0.70 -25.51 50.60
N LEU A 17 -0.38 -24.80 50.92
CA LEU A 17 -0.30 -23.59 51.75
C LEU A 17 0.01 -23.95 53.21
N THR A 18 -0.56 -25.04 53.71
CA THR A 18 -0.28 -25.56 55.07
C THR A 18 1.18 -26.03 55.19
N GLU A 19 1.73 -26.63 54.13
CA GLU A 19 3.09 -27.16 54.10
C GLU A 19 4.16 -26.06 54.05
N SER A 20 3.92 -24.94 53.35
CA SER A 20 4.94 -23.91 53.15
C SER A 20 4.91 -22.74 54.13
N ILE A 21 3.75 -22.40 54.70
CA ILE A 21 3.57 -21.20 55.54
C ILE A 21 3.11 -21.53 56.97
N GLY A 22 2.73 -22.78 57.24
CA GLY A 22 2.15 -23.20 58.51
C GLY A 22 0.62 -23.16 58.48
N ARG A 23 -0.01 -24.02 59.30
CA ARG A 23 -1.45 -24.28 59.29
C ARG A 23 -2.27 -23.07 59.77
N GLU A 24 -1.73 -22.28 60.69
CA GLU A 24 -2.41 -21.11 61.25
C GLU A 24 -2.33 -19.91 60.31
N GLU A 25 -1.16 -19.69 59.69
CA GLU A 25 -0.91 -18.62 58.73
C GLU A 25 -1.75 -18.81 57.45
N ALA A 26 -1.83 -20.05 56.97
CA ALA A 26 -2.68 -20.43 55.83
C ALA A 26 -4.18 -20.20 56.14
N LYS A 27 -4.60 -20.45 57.38
CA LYS A 27 -5.98 -20.23 57.84
C LYS A 27 -6.31 -18.74 57.92
N THR A 28 -5.40 -17.90 58.41
CA THR A 28 -5.58 -16.45 58.46
C THR A 28 -5.59 -15.82 57.06
N LEU A 29 -4.81 -16.35 56.11
CA LEU A 29 -4.89 -15.93 54.69
C LEU A 29 -6.21 -16.34 54.03
N MET A 30 -6.80 -17.47 54.46
CA MET A 30 -8.12 -17.89 54.01
C MET A 30 -9.25 -17.06 54.65
N GLU A 31 -9.12 -16.66 55.91
CA GLU A 31 -10.09 -15.80 56.61
C GLU A 31 -10.03 -14.34 56.14
N SER A 32 -8.86 -13.85 55.74
CA SER A 32 -8.65 -12.50 55.19
C SER A 32 -8.84 -12.42 53.68
N LEU A 33 -9.04 -13.56 53.00
CA LEU A 33 -9.44 -13.55 51.61
C LEU A 33 -10.82 -12.87 51.55
N PRO A 34 -10.99 -11.77 50.78
CA PRO A 34 -12.32 -11.22 50.56
C PRO A 34 -13.22 -12.33 50.01
N PRO A 35 -14.55 -12.25 50.14
CA PRO A 35 -15.47 -13.19 49.50
C PRO A 35 -15.36 -13.04 47.98
N VAL A 36 -14.30 -13.60 47.40
CA VAL A 36 -14.11 -13.70 45.97
C VAL A 36 -15.18 -14.70 45.56
N GLN A 37 -16.23 -14.18 44.95
CA GLN A 37 -17.25 -14.98 44.32
C GLN A 37 -16.58 -15.70 43.15
N TRP A 38 -15.98 -16.86 43.40
CA TRP A 38 -15.38 -17.76 42.40
C TRP A 38 -16.40 -18.18 41.31
N THR A 39 -17.68 -17.89 41.53
CA THR A 39 -18.79 -17.94 40.58
C THR A 39 -18.69 -16.92 39.45
N GLN A 40 -17.86 -15.87 39.56
CA GLN A 40 -17.63 -14.89 38.49
C GLN A 40 -16.43 -15.23 37.59
N LEU A 41 -15.73 -16.33 37.86
CA LEU A 41 -14.71 -16.79 36.92
C LEU A 41 -15.41 -17.29 35.64
N ALA A 42 -15.05 -16.67 34.51
CA ALA A 42 -15.59 -16.98 33.20
C ALA A 42 -15.67 -18.50 32.99
N THR A 43 -16.87 -18.99 32.69
CA THR A 43 -17.06 -20.41 32.44
C THR A 43 -16.37 -20.80 31.13
N LYS A 44 -16.04 -22.08 30.95
CA LYS A 44 -15.47 -22.56 29.67
C LYS A 44 -16.37 -22.24 28.47
N GLU A 45 -17.68 -22.16 28.71
CA GLU A 45 -18.67 -21.81 27.68
C GLU A 45 -18.61 -20.32 27.31
N ASP A 46 -18.42 -19.44 28.30
CA ASP A 46 -18.21 -18.01 28.05
C ASP A 46 -16.93 -17.78 27.24
N LEU A 47 -15.88 -18.56 27.55
CA LEU A 47 -14.62 -18.51 26.83
C LEU A 47 -14.76 -18.97 25.37
N ARG A 48 -15.54 -20.05 25.13
CA ARG A 48 -15.85 -20.54 23.78
C ARG A 48 -16.66 -19.52 22.99
N THR A 49 -17.66 -18.92 23.62
CA THR A 49 -18.47 -17.85 23.01
C THR A 49 -17.61 -16.63 22.66
N LEU A 50 -16.68 -16.27 23.54
CA LEU A 50 -15.74 -15.18 23.29
C LEU A 50 -14.77 -15.52 22.14
N GLU A 51 -14.26 -16.76 22.08
CA GLU A 51 -13.41 -17.23 20.99
C GLU A 51 -14.13 -17.17 19.63
N GLU A 52 -15.36 -17.66 19.56
CA GLU A 52 -16.18 -17.61 18.34
C GLU A 52 -16.46 -16.17 17.90
N ARG A 53 -16.76 -15.29 18.87
CA ARG A 53 -16.96 -13.86 18.60
C ARG A 53 -15.70 -13.19 18.09
N LEU A 54 -14.55 -13.44 18.73
CA LEU A 54 -13.27 -12.90 18.30
C LEU A 54 -12.92 -13.39 16.90
N ARG A 55 -13.07 -14.68 16.63
CA ARG A 55 -12.80 -15.26 15.31
C ARG A 55 -13.67 -14.62 14.23
N THR A 56 -14.95 -14.40 14.52
CA THR A 56 -15.88 -13.74 13.59
C THR A 56 -15.50 -12.28 13.35
N ASP A 57 -15.19 -11.53 14.42
CA ASP A 57 -14.79 -10.13 14.33
C ASP A 57 -13.46 -9.96 13.56
N PHE A 58 -12.45 -10.78 13.88
CA PHE A 58 -11.17 -10.78 13.17
C PHE A 58 -11.35 -11.10 11.68
N ASN A 59 -12.15 -12.11 11.34
CA ASN A 59 -12.43 -12.45 9.94
C ASN A 59 -13.15 -11.30 9.22
N GLY A 60 -14.11 -10.65 9.89
CA GLY A 60 -14.82 -9.49 9.34
C GLY A 60 -13.90 -8.30 9.09
N GLN A 61 -13.04 -7.97 10.05
CA GLN A 61 -12.06 -6.90 9.92
C GLN A 61 -11.04 -7.19 8.83
N PHE A 62 -10.56 -8.44 8.73
CA PHE A 62 -9.63 -8.85 7.68
C PHE A 62 -10.27 -8.75 6.29
N ALA A 63 -11.51 -9.21 6.13
CA ALA A 63 -12.25 -9.07 4.88
C ALA A 63 -12.46 -7.60 4.49
N GLN A 64 -12.79 -6.74 5.46
CA GLN A 64 -12.93 -5.30 5.23
C GLN A 64 -11.60 -4.65 4.84
N LEU A 65 -10.50 -5.02 5.50
CA LEU A 65 -9.16 -4.55 5.15
C LEU A 65 -8.78 -4.98 3.73
N ASN A 66 -9.02 -6.24 3.37
CA ASN A 66 -8.73 -6.75 2.03
C ASN A 66 -9.53 -5.99 0.96
N ALA A 67 -10.84 -5.80 1.17
CA ALA A 67 -11.67 -5.02 0.26
C ALA A 67 -11.20 -3.56 0.11
N LYS A 68 -10.72 -2.95 1.20
CA LYS A 68 -10.15 -1.59 1.15
C LYS A 68 -8.84 -1.54 0.36
N ILE A 69 -7.98 -2.55 0.53
CA ILE A 69 -6.73 -2.70 -0.21
C ILE A 69 -7.03 -2.90 -1.70
N ASP A 70 -7.94 -3.81 -2.04
CA ASP A 70 -8.38 -4.07 -3.43
C ASP A 70 -8.95 -2.81 -4.09
N GLY A 71 -9.80 -2.06 -3.38
CA GLY A 71 -10.31 -0.78 -3.86
C GLY A 71 -9.22 0.29 -4.03
N GLY A 72 -8.19 0.26 -3.17
CA GLY A 72 -7.00 1.09 -3.29
C GLY A 72 -6.20 0.78 -4.56
N PHE A 73 -5.95 -0.49 -4.84
CA PHE A 73 -5.26 -0.94 -6.06
C PHE A 73 -6.05 -0.60 -7.32
N ALA A 74 -7.37 -0.85 -7.35
CA ALA A 74 -8.20 -0.47 -8.49
C ALA A 74 -8.15 1.03 -8.80
N LYS A 75 -8.08 1.88 -7.76
CA LYS A 75 -7.91 3.32 -7.93
C LYS A 75 -6.53 3.69 -8.48
N ILE A 76 -5.49 2.97 -8.06
CA ILE A 76 -4.12 3.13 -8.58
C ILE A 76 -4.09 2.74 -10.06
N ASP A 77 -4.65 1.60 -10.43
CA ASP A 77 -4.73 1.13 -11.83
C ASP A 77 -5.43 2.15 -12.73
N SER A 78 -6.57 2.70 -12.26
CA SER A 78 -7.29 3.75 -13.00
C SER A 78 -6.44 5.02 -13.22
N ARG A 79 -5.62 5.39 -12.23
CA ARG A 79 -4.69 6.54 -12.36
C ARG A 79 -3.57 6.23 -13.35
N PHE A 80 -3.00 5.03 -13.34
CA PHE A 80 -1.99 4.61 -14.30
C PHE A 80 -2.53 4.58 -15.73
N ALA A 81 -3.73 4.02 -15.95
CA ALA A 81 -4.37 4.05 -17.26
C ALA A 81 -4.59 5.49 -17.78
N LYS A 82 -4.92 6.44 -16.89
CA LYS A 82 -5.00 7.86 -17.26
C LYS A 82 -3.65 8.44 -17.64
N ILE A 83 -2.59 8.11 -16.89
CA ILE A 83 -1.22 8.53 -17.18
C ILE A 83 -0.78 8.00 -18.55
N ASP A 84 -1.02 6.72 -18.85
CA ASP A 84 -0.70 6.12 -20.15
C ASP A 84 -1.40 6.82 -21.32
N SER A 85 -2.67 7.20 -21.12
CA SER A 85 -3.41 7.98 -22.11
C SER A 85 -2.80 9.37 -22.34
N GLU A 86 -2.36 10.05 -21.29
CA GLU A 86 -1.69 11.34 -21.41
C GLU A 86 -0.31 11.19 -22.09
N PHE A 87 0.47 10.15 -21.77
CA PHE A 87 1.72 9.85 -22.48
C PHE A 87 1.50 9.59 -23.97
N THR A 88 0.48 8.79 -24.33
CA THR A 88 0.11 8.55 -25.72
C THR A 88 -0.20 9.86 -26.47
N LYS A 89 -0.89 10.81 -25.81
CA LYS A 89 -1.15 12.14 -26.40
C LYS A 89 0.14 12.96 -26.56
N VAL A 90 1.03 12.91 -25.57
CA VAL A 90 2.32 13.60 -25.62
C VAL A 90 3.17 13.06 -26.76
N ASP A 91 3.28 11.74 -26.90
CA ASP A 91 4.00 11.10 -28.01
C ASP A 91 3.42 11.51 -29.36
N GLY A 92 2.09 11.50 -29.49
CA GLY A 92 1.41 11.99 -30.71
C GLY A 92 1.73 13.45 -31.03
N LYS A 93 1.77 14.33 -30.02
CA LYS A 93 2.21 15.72 -30.20
C LYS A 93 3.66 15.79 -30.66
N PHE A 94 4.57 15.03 -30.06
CA PHE A 94 5.98 15.02 -30.46
C PHE A 94 6.18 14.54 -31.90
N GLU A 95 5.45 13.53 -32.35
CA GLU A 95 5.47 13.08 -33.74
C GLU A 95 5.02 14.18 -34.70
N ILE A 96 3.93 14.91 -34.37
CA ILE A 96 3.47 16.05 -35.17
C ILE A 96 4.54 17.15 -35.22
N HIS A 97 5.16 17.50 -34.09
CA HIS A 97 6.20 18.53 -34.07
C HIS A 97 7.44 18.10 -34.85
N ARG A 98 7.84 16.82 -34.77
CA ARG A 98 8.95 16.28 -35.58
C ARG A 98 8.65 16.37 -37.08
N ALA A 99 7.44 15.98 -37.49
CA ALA A 99 6.99 16.09 -38.87
C ALA A 99 6.94 17.56 -39.35
N GLU A 100 6.48 18.49 -38.52
CA GLU A 100 6.44 19.91 -38.86
C GLU A 100 7.84 20.51 -39.01
N ILE A 101 8.74 20.25 -38.05
CA ILE A 101 10.13 20.74 -38.09
C ILE A 101 10.84 20.24 -39.35
N THR A 102 10.74 18.95 -39.66
CA THR A 102 11.37 18.38 -40.86
C THR A 102 10.83 18.99 -42.15
N LEU A 103 9.52 19.22 -42.23
CA LEU A 103 8.90 19.87 -43.39
C LEU A 103 9.35 21.34 -43.53
N GLN A 104 9.37 22.09 -42.43
CA GLN A 104 9.80 23.49 -42.41
C GLN A 104 11.27 23.63 -42.79
N LEU A 105 12.14 22.79 -42.21
CA LEU A 105 13.56 22.74 -42.55
C LEU A 105 13.76 22.43 -44.04
N ALA A 106 13.10 21.41 -44.59
CA ALA A 106 13.21 21.07 -46.01
C ALA A 106 12.79 22.23 -46.92
N LYS A 107 11.67 22.90 -46.60
CA LYS A 107 11.19 24.08 -47.34
C LYS A 107 12.18 25.24 -47.26
N GLN A 108 12.67 25.53 -46.05
CA GLN A 108 13.61 26.63 -45.81
C GLN A 108 14.96 26.37 -46.48
N THR A 109 15.51 25.15 -46.38
CA THR A 109 16.77 24.77 -47.03
C THR A 109 16.67 24.93 -48.54
N ARG A 110 15.57 24.49 -49.17
CA ARG A 110 15.39 24.65 -50.62
C ARG A 110 15.35 26.13 -51.04
N ALA A 111 14.60 26.95 -50.31
CA ALA A 111 14.52 28.38 -50.58
C ALA A 111 15.90 29.05 -50.41
N MET A 112 16.59 28.75 -49.30
CA MET A 112 17.92 29.25 -49.02
C MET A 112 18.92 28.84 -50.10
N VAL A 113 18.97 27.56 -50.51
CA VAL A 113 19.89 27.11 -51.57
C VAL A 113 19.65 27.85 -52.89
N ILE A 114 18.39 28.04 -53.29
CA ILE A 114 18.05 28.77 -54.53
C ILE A 114 18.51 30.23 -54.44
N THR A 115 18.26 30.91 -53.32
CA THR A 115 18.68 32.32 -53.15
C THR A 115 20.20 32.45 -53.07
N PHE A 116 20.89 31.52 -52.40
CA PHE A 116 22.35 31.48 -52.35
C PHE A 116 22.97 31.23 -53.73
N ILE A 117 22.44 30.30 -54.53
CA ILE A 117 22.90 30.07 -55.90
C ILE A 117 22.69 31.33 -56.76
N GLY A 118 21.50 31.94 -56.70
CA GLY A 118 21.22 33.17 -57.44
C GLY A 118 22.16 34.32 -57.07
N PHE A 119 22.40 34.51 -55.76
CA PHE A 119 23.35 35.50 -55.27
C PHE A 119 24.78 35.21 -55.71
N ALA A 120 25.23 33.96 -55.58
CA ALA A 120 26.56 33.54 -56.03
C ALA A 120 26.73 33.79 -57.53
N LEU A 121 25.79 33.39 -58.37
CA LEU A 121 25.85 33.67 -59.81
C LEU A 121 25.95 35.18 -60.09
N SER A 122 25.18 36.02 -59.40
CA SER A 122 25.24 37.48 -59.56
C SER A 122 26.62 38.08 -59.23
N VAL A 123 27.28 37.57 -58.18
CA VAL A 123 28.59 38.06 -57.75
C VAL A 123 29.72 37.55 -58.64
N TRP A 124 29.69 36.26 -59.02
CA TRP A 124 30.82 35.61 -59.69
C TRP A 124 30.84 35.82 -61.21
N ILE A 125 29.68 36.01 -61.88
CA ILE A 125 29.62 36.21 -63.33
C ILE A 125 30.41 37.45 -63.79
N PRO A 126 30.26 38.65 -63.18
CA PRO A 126 30.99 39.84 -63.60
C PRO A 126 32.52 39.72 -63.40
N VAL A 127 32.95 39.08 -62.30
CA VAL A 127 34.38 38.90 -61.98
C VAL A 127 35.07 38.05 -63.05
N LEU A 128 34.41 37.00 -63.54
CA LEU A 128 34.94 36.14 -64.60
C LEU A 128 35.02 36.87 -65.96
N LEU A 129 34.06 37.74 -66.28
CA LEU A 129 34.07 38.50 -67.53
C LEU A 129 35.21 39.52 -67.59
N ILE A 130 35.48 40.21 -66.47
CA ILE A 130 36.59 41.18 -66.37
C ILE A 130 37.94 40.47 -66.48
N GLY A 131 38.08 39.28 -65.88
CA GLY A 131 39.32 38.50 -65.93
C GLY A 131 39.63 37.83 -67.27
N LEU A 132 38.65 37.76 -68.19
CA LEU A 132 38.80 37.16 -69.52
C LEU A 132 39.02 38.20 -70.64
N SER A 133 38.89 39.50 -70.31
CA SER A 133 39.06 40.65 -71.21
C SER A 133 40.49 41.18 -71.18
#